data_AF-A0A151IHH1-F1
#
_entry.id   AF-A0A151IHH1-F1
#
_cell.length_a   1.000
_cell.length_b   1.000
_cell.length_c   1.000
_cell.angle_alpha   90.00
_cell.angle_beta   90.00
_cell.angle_gamma   90.00
#
_symmetry.space_group_name_H-M   'P 1'
#
loop_
_entity.id
_entity.type
_entity.pdbx_description
1 polymer ?
#
loop_
_entity_poly.entity_id
_entity_poly.type
_entity_poly.pdbx_seq_one_letter_code
_entity_poly.pdbx_strand_id
1 'polypeptide(L)'
;MASLLTVAELKEMLKDAELPTYGLKSEMVTGLLSAGVSLRIVSASEETAERQSDEVLWETTGIMDTVVDPSTSNQRRVSLRTMSTVVTEKEVDLLRRERDVAQREAELLRRELELLRVTPRSESGRLMVRLAELKGSLIFTYSNAAGEPPFP
;
A
#
# COMPACT_ATOMS: atom_id res chain seq x y z
N MET A 1 -5.45 -2.88 -2.09
CA MET A 1 -6.57 -3.84 -2.10
C MET A 1 -7.86 -3.07 -1.90
N ALA A 2 -8.64 -2.87 -2.96
CA ALA A 2 -9.92 -2.15 -2.87
C ALA A 2 -10.98 -3.11 -2.31
N SER A 3 -11.50 -2.83 -1.12
CA SER A 3 -12.61 -3.61 -0.54
C SER A 3 -13.87 -3.41 -1.40
N LEU A 4 -14.39 -4.52 -1.93
CA LEU A 4 -15.55 -4.56 -2.83
C LEU A 4 -16.89 -4.23 -2.15
N LEU A 5 -16.90 -4.12 -0.81
CA LEU A 5 -18.12 -3.83 -0.05
C LEU A 5 -18.62 -2.42 -0.34
N THR A 6 -19.92 -2.28 -0.52
CA THR A 6 -20.56 -0.97 -0.66
C THR A 6 -20.57 -0.23 0.69
N VAL A 7 -20.75 1.09 0.66
CA VAL A 7 -20.84 1.87 1.91
C VAL A 7 -22.07 1.48 2.73
N ALA A 8 -23.14 1.00 2.09
CA ALA A 8 -24.34 0.52 2.75
C ALA A 8 -24.06 -0.75 3.57
N GLU A 9 -23.44 -1.77 2.95
CA GLU A 9 -23.04 -3.00 3.63
C GLU A 9 -22.10 -2.73 4.82
N LEU A 10 -21.14 -1.82 4.64
CA LEU A 10 -20.23 -1.44 5.72
C LEU A 10 -20.98 -0.79 6.90
N LYS A 11 -22.01 0.02 6.64
CA LYS A 11 -22.83 0.61 7.71
C LYS A 11 -23.68 -0.43 8.42
N GLU A 12 -24.21 -1.39 7.70
CA GLU A 12 -24.99 -2.49 8.27
C GLU A 12 -24.12 -3.34 9.21
N MET A 13 -22.94 -3.77 8.75
CA MET A 13 -22.00 -4.52 9.58
C MET A 13 -21.52 -3.75 10.81
N LEU A 14 -21.33 -2.43 10.69
CA LEU A 14 -20.97 -1.58 11.83
C LEU A 14 -22.13 -1.45 12.82
N LYS A 15 -23.37 -1.38 12.34
CA LYS A 15 -24.56 -1.33 13.18
C LYS A 15 -24.75 -2.63 13.97
N ASP A 16 -24.53 -3.77 13.33
CA ASP A 16 -24.57 -5.09 13.96
C ASP A 16 -23.48 -5.26 15.03
N ALA A 17 -22.33 -4.61 14.82
CA ALA A 17 -21.22 -4.59 15.76
C ALA A 17 -21.31 -3.46 16.82
N GLU A 18 -22.41 -2.69 16.85
CA GLU A 18 -22.61 -1.52 17.72
C GLU A 18 -21.48 -0.46 17.63
N LEU A 19 -20.88 -0.32 16.45
CA LEU A 19 -19.80 0.61 16.16
C LEU A 19 -20.30 1.90 15.49
N PRO A 20 -19.51 3.00 15.55
CA PRO A 20 -19.85 4.25 14.86
C PRO A 20 -20.02 4.06 13.34
N THR A 21 -21.17 4.47 12.80
CA THR A 21 -21.51 4.32 11.36
C THR A 21 -21.20 5.58 10.53
N TYR A 22 -20.52 6.57 11.11
CA TYR A 22 -20.11 7.81 10.44
C TYR A 22 -18.60 7.77 10.15
N GLY A 23 -18.16 8.46 9.08
CA GLY A 23 -16.75 8.55 8.71
C GLY A 23 -16.47 8.17 7.26
N LEU A 24 -15.18 8.14 6.90
CA LEU A 24 -14.73 7.71 5.58
C LEU A 24 -14.79 6.20 5.44
N LYS A 25 -14.95 5.68 4.21
CA LYS A 25 -14.99 4.23 3.92
C LYS A 25 -13.79 3.48 4.52
N SER A 26 -12.60 4.10 4.55
CA SER A 26 -11.40 3.53 5.16
C SER A 26 -11.49 3.40 6.68
N GLU A 27 -12.06 4.38 7.37
CA GLU A 27 -12.24 4.36 8.83
C GLU A 27 -13.24 3.28 9.23
N MET A 28 -14.33 3.17 8.47
CA MET A 28 -15.35 2.13 8.64
C MET A 28 -14.76 0.72 8.48
N VAL A 29 -13.98 0.50 7.43
CA VAL A 29 -13.28 -0.78 7.20
C VAL A 29 -12.29 -1.08 8.32
N THR A 30 -11.55 -0.07 8.80
CA THR A 30 -10.59 -0.22 9.89
C THR A 30 -11.29 -0.56 11.21
N GLY A 31 -12.45 0.04 11.48
CA GLY A 31 -13.28 -0.27 12.65
C GLY A 31 -13.74 -1.73 12.66
N LEU A 32 -14.25 -2.24 11.53
CA LEU A 32 -14.67 -3.64 11.40
C LEU A 32 -13.50 -4.62 11.58
N LEU A 33 -12.34 -4.33 11.00
CA LEU A 33 -11.13 -5.15 11.18
C LEU A 33 -10.65 -5.15 12.64
N SER A 34 -10.73 -4.01 13.32
CA SER A 34 -10.35 -3.86 14.72
C SER A 34 -11.29 -4.62 15.65
N ALA A 35 -12.57 -4.71 15.29
CA ALA A 35 -13.57 -5.53 15.98
C ALA A 35 -13.50 -7.02 15.62
N GLY A 36 -12.54 -7.44 14.78
CA GLY A 36 -12.37 -8.84 14.38
C GLY A 36 -13.43 -9.35 13.40
N VAL A 37 -14.21 -8.47 12.79
CA VAL A 37 -15.23 -8.84 11.82
C VAL A 37 -14.55 -9.18 10.49
N SER A 38 -14.62 -10.45 10.11
CA SER A 38 -14.05 -10.93 8.85
C SER A 38 -14.87 -10.41 7.66
N LEU A 39 -14.29 -9.50 6.88
CA LEU A 39 -14.85 -8.96 5.62
C LEU A 39 -14.76 -10.01 4.48
N ARG A 40 -15.16 -11.26 4.77
CA ARG A 40 -15.06 -12.39 3.86
C ARG A 40 -16.16 -12.27 2.82
N ILE A 41 -15.91 -11.42 1.81
CA ILE A 41 -16.50 -11.37 0.46
C ILE A 41 -17.86 -12.09 0.40
N VAL A 42 -18.91 -11.44 0.92
CA VAL A 42 -20.29 -11.88 0.72
C VAL A 42 -20.73 -11.35 -0.64
N SER A 43 -20.23 -11.96 -1.71
CA SER A 43 -20.64 -11.66 -3.10
C SER A 43 -21.84 -12.50 -3.53
N ALA A 44 -22.81 -12.69 -2.64
CA ALA A 44 -23.98 -13.50 -2.92
C ALA A 44 -25.20 -13.01 -2.14
N SER A 45 -25.72 -11.84 -2.51
CA SER A 45 -27.14 -11.53 -2.30
C SER A 45 -27.55 -10.39 -3.23
N GLU A 46 -27.70 -10.71 -4.51
CA GLU A 46 -28.77 -10.06 -5.28
C GLU A 46 -30.09 -10.51 -4.65
N GLU A 47 -30.90 -9.57 -4.14
CA GLU A 47 -32.35 -9.52 -4.39
C GLU A 47 -33.01 -8.30 -3.70
N THR A 48 -33.45 -7.37 -4.56
CA THR A 48 -34.71 -6.61 -4.50
C THR A 48 -35.05 -5.71 -3.29
N ALA A 49 -35.13 -4.39 -3.53
CA ALA A 49 -36.39 -3.63 -3.47
C ALA A 49 -36.20 -2.15 -3.86
N GLU A 50 -37.12 -1.67 -4.69
CA GLU A 50 -37.18 -0.36 -5.35
C GLU A 50 -37.40 0.86 -4.41
N ARG A 51 -36.83 2.03 -4.78
CA ARG A 51 -37.58 3.27 -5.14
C ARG A 51 -36.68 4.53 -5.26
N GLN A 52 -36.71 5.14 -6.46
CA GLN A 52 -36.76 6.60 -6.79
C GLN A 52 -35.66 7.51 -6.16
N SER A 53 -34.81 8.25 -6.88
CA SER A 53 -34.98 8.99 -8.15
C SER A 53 -33.62 9.43 -8.74
N ASP A 54 -33.61 9.57 -10.07
CA ASP A 54 -32.91 10.53 -10.94
C ASP A 54 -31.41 10.86 -10.81
N GLU A 55 -30.78 10.84 -11.99
CA GLU A 55 -29.51 11.45 -12.40
C GLU A 55 -28.21 10.88 -11.80
N VAL A 56 -27.47 10.10 -12.59
CA VAL A 56 -26.39 10.58 -13.48
C VAL A 56 -25.74 9.33 -14.06
N LEU A 57 -26.00 9.12 -15.35
CA LEU A 57 -25.41 8.07 -16.19
C LEU A 57 -23.96 8.45 -16.51
N TRP A 58 -23.00 7.95 -15.72
CA TRP A 58 -21.62 7.78 -16.22
C TRP A 58 -21.42 6.32 -16.59
N GLU A 59 -21.74 6.04 -17.86
CA GLU A 59 -21.31 4.82 -18.55
C GLU A 59 -19.79 4.68 -18.43
N THR A 60 -19.35 3.73 -17.62
CA THR A 60 -17.98 3.20 -17.72
C THR A 60 -18.02 1.69 -17.67
N THR A 61 -17.92 1.14 -18.88
CA THR A 61 -17.12 -0.04 -19.27
C THR A 61 -17.39 -1.39 -18.59
N GLY A 62 -17.96 -2.30 -19.38
CA GLY A 62 -17.28 -3.59 -19.56
C GLY A 62 -18.17 -4.81 -19.77
N ILE A 63 -18.28 -5.22 -21.05
CA ILE A 63 -18.33 -6.62 -21.50
C ILE A 63 -19.62 -7.36 -21.16
N MET A 64 -20.49 -7.56 -22.16
CA MET A 64 -21.03 -8.88 -22.50
C MET A 64 -21.46 -8.91 -23.97
N ASP A 65 -21.10 -10.01 -24.62
CA ASP A 65 -21.28 -10.35 -26.02
C ASP A 65 -22.69 -10.02 -26.53
N THR A 66 -22.75 -9.13 -27.51
CA THR A 66 -23.86 -9.15 -28.46
C THR A 66 -23.29 -9.66 -29.78
N VAL A 67 -23.87 -10.75 -30.26
CA VAL A 67 -23.63 -11.33 -31.59
C VAL A 67 -23.91 -10.22 -32.62
N VAL A 68 -22.86 -9.53 -33.06
CA VAL A 68 -22.97 -8.43 -34.02
C VAL A 68 -22.99 -9.00 -35.43
N ASP A 69 -24.15 -8.81 -36.05
CA ASP A 69 -24.46 -8.96 -37.47
C ASP A 69 -23.46 -8.16 -38.34
N PRO A 70 -22.80 -8.74 -39.37
CA PRO A 70 -21.66 -8.12 -40.07
C PRO A 70 -21.96 -6.92 -40.98
N SER A 71 -23.18 -6.39 -41.03
CA SER A 71 -23.57 -5.39 -42.05
C SER A 71 -23.30 -3.91 -41.71
N THR A 72 -22.63 -3.57 -40.59
CA THR A 72 -22.35 -2.16 -40.20
C THR A 72 -20.89 -1.90 -39.79
N SER A 73 -19.91 -2.44 -40.52
CA SER A 73 -18.49 -2.46 -40.11
C SER A 73 -17.67 -1.18 -40.38
N ASN A 74 -18.12 -0.21 -41.18
CA ASN A 74 -17.19 0.81 -41.71
C ASN A 74 -17.12 2.14 -40.94
N GLN A 75 -18.11 2.50 -40.11
CA GLN A 75 -18.11 3.81 -39.42
C GLN A 75 -17.52 3.77 -38.00
N ARG A 76 -17.58 2.62 -37.30
CA ARG A 76 -17.02 2.45 -35.94
C ARG A 76 -15.50 2.29 -35.89
N ARG A 77 -14.85 1.85 -36.98
CA ARG A 77 -13.39 1.61 -37.01
C ARG A 77 -12.55 2.88 -36.87
N VAL A 78 -13.02 4.02 -37.37
CA VAL A 78 -12.27 5.29 -37.29
C VAL A 78 -12.28 5.84 -35.86
N SER A 79 -13.39 5.69 -35.13
CA SER A 79 -13.56 6.21 -33.77
C SER A 79 -12.76 5.42 -32.72
N LEU A 80 -12.64 4.09 -32.88
CA LEU A 80 -11.79 3.26 -32.00
C LEU A 80 -10.29 3.55 -32.15
N ARG A 81 -9.85 3.91 -33.36
CA ARG A 81 -8.44 4.19 -33.65
C ARG A 81 -7.98 5.49 -33.00
N THR A 82 -8.79 6.55 -33.04
CA THR A 82 -8.47 7.83 -32.40
C THR A 82 -8.54 7.78 -30.88
N MET A 83 -9.46 7.00 -30.31
CA MET A 83 -9.50 6.79 -28.86
C MET A 83 -8.29 5.99 -28.36
N SER A 84 -7.86 4.98 -29.12
CA SER A 84 -6.66 4.19 -28.81
C SER A 84 -5.38 5.03 -28.85
N THR A 85 -5.21 5.93 -29.83
CA THR A 85 -3.99 6.78 -29.90
C THR A 85 -3.93 7.80 -28.77
N VAL A 86 -5.08 8.38 -28.39
CA VAL A 86 -5.15 9.35 -27.27
C VAL A 86 -4.85 8.68 -25.93
N VAL A 87 -5.27 7.43 -25.73
CA VAL A 87 -4.90 6.65 -24.53
C VAL A 87 -3.40 6.40 -24.49
N THR A 88 -2.78 6.03 -25.62
CA THR A 88 -1.33 5.78 -25.66
C THR A 88 -0.49 7.05 -25.45
N GLU A 89 -0.95 8.22 -25.91
CA GLU A 89 -0.24 9.49 -25.67
C GLU A 89 -0.24 9.88 -24.19
N LYS A 90 -1.40 9.74 -23.52
CA LYS A 90 -1.50 9.97 -22.08
C LYS A 90 -0.61 9.01 -21.28
N GLU A 91 -0.55 7.75 -21.70
CA GLU A 91 0.32 6.75 -21.08
C GLU A 91 1.81 7.10 -21.24
N VAL A 92 2.23 7.55 -22.42
CA VAL A 92 3.62 8.00 -22.64
C VAL A 92 3.96 9.21 -21.77
N ASP A 93 3.05 10.16 -21.62
CA ASP A 93 3.28 11.32 -20.75
C ASP A 93 3.37 10.95 -19.27
N LEU A 94 2.59 9.98 -18.81
CA LEU A 94 2.68 9.45 -17.45
C LEU A 94 4.03 8.77 -17.22
N LEU A 95 4.46 7.91 -18.15
CA LEU A 95 5.76 7.23 -18.05
C LEU A 95 6.94 8.21 -18.03
N ARG A 96 6.85 9.31 -18.79
CA ARG A 96 7.87 10.38 -18.76
C ARG A 96 7.96 11.05 -17.39
N ARG A 97 6.82 11.40 -16.81
CA ARG A 97 6.74 12.00 -15.46
C ARG A 97 7.25 11.04 -14.40
N GLU A 98 6.89 9.76 -14.48
CA GLU A 98 7.35 8.72 -13.56
C GLU A 98 8.88 8.58 -13.62
N ARG A 99 9.45 8.53 -14.82
CA ARG A 99 10.90 8.50 -15.00
C ARG A 99 11.60 9.75 -14.43
N ASP A 100 11.02 10.94 -14.61
CA ASP A 100 11.57 12.18 -14.02
C ASP A 100 11.56 12.16 -12.48
N VAL A 101 10.48 11.66 -11.88
CA VAL A 101 10.37 11.52 -10.42
C VAL A 101 11.39 10.52 -9.90
N ALA A 102 11.47 9.33 -10.50
CA ALA A 102 12.43 8.30 -10.13
C ALA A 102 13.89 8.81 -10.22
N GLN A 103 14.21 9.61 -11.24
CA GLN A 103 15.54 10.21 -11.38
C GLN A 103 15.86 11.19 -10.25
N ARG A 104 14.90 12.04 -9.86
CA ARG A 104 15.09 12.99 -8.74
C ARG A 104 15.23 12.28 -7.41
N GLU A 105 14.42 11.24 -7.17
CA GLU A 105 14.51 10.41 -5.97
C GLU A 105 15.88 9.71 -5.86
N ALA A 106 16.37 9.14 -6.97
CA ALA A 106 17.69 8.53 -7.02
C ALA A 106 18.83 9.54 -6.73
N GLU A 107 18.69 10.78 -7.18
CA GLU A 107 19.64 11.85 -6.89
C GLU A 107 19.61 12.27 -5.42
N LEU A 108 18.41 12.41 -4.83
CA LEU A 108 18.25 12.71 -3.40
C LEU A 108 18.89 11.63 -2.54
N LEU A 109 18.64 10.35 -2.84
CA LEU A 109 19.24 9.22 -2.12
C LEU A 109 20.77 9.24 -2.20
N ARG A 110 21.35 9.58 -3.35
CA ARG A 110 22.81 9.74 -3.48
C ARG A 110 23.35 10.85 -2.59
N ARG A 111 22.67 12.00 -2.56
CA ARG A 111 23.05 13.14 -1.70
C ARG A 111 22.91 12.79 -0.21
N GLU A 112 21.87 12.07 0.18
CA GLU A 112 21.70 11.58 1.55
C GLU A 112 22.82 10.62 1.95
N LEU A 113 23.17 9.66 1.09
CA LEU A 113 24.31 8.77 1.33
C LEU A 113 25.64 9.52 1.41
N GLU A 114 25.83 10.56 0.59
CA GLU A 114 27.02 11.40 0.64
C GLU A 114 27.08 12.20 1.94
N LEU A 115 25.96 12.79 2.39
CA LEU A 115 25.87 13.46 3.69
C LEU A 115 26.20 12.50 4.84
N LEU A 116 25.71 11.26 4.80
CA LEU A 116 26.04 10.23 5.80
C LEU A 116 27.52 9.81 5.77
N ARG A 117 28.19 9.93 4.62
CA ARG A 117 29.64 9.68 4.51
C ARG A 117 30.48 10.85 5.01
N VAL A 118 30.05 12.08 4.74
CA VAL A 118 30.78 13.30 5.08
C VAL A 118 30.49 13.75 6.51
N THR A 119 29.35 13.37 7.09
CA THR A 119 29.08 13.63 8.50
C THR A 119 30.11 12.88 9.35
N PRO A 120 30.95 13.59 10.13
CA PRO A 120 31.91 12.93 11.00
C PRO A 120 31.10 12.04 11.93
N ARG A 121 31.39 10.73 11.86
CA ARG A 121 30.76 9.68 12.67
C ARG A 121 30.69 10.16 14.11
N SER A 122 29.52 10.63 14.53
CA SER A 122 29.29 11.16 15.87
C SER A 122 29.86 10.17 16.88
N GLU A 123 30.63 10.69 17.83
CA GLU A 123 31.44 9.94 18.80
C GLU A 123 30.66 8.85 19.54
N SER A 124 29.33 8.88 19.50
CA SER A 124 28.41 7.81 19.91
C SER A 124 28.80 6.42 19.35
N GLY A 125 29.19 6.33 18.08
CA GLY A 125 29.66 5.07 17.49
C GLY A 125 31.04 4.61 18.02
N ARG A 126 31.89 5.57 18.40
CA ARG A 126 33.23 5.31 18.98
C ARG A 126 33.13 4.88 20.44
N LEU A 127 32.16 5.45 21.17
CA LEU A 127 31.85 5.06 22.55
C LEU A 127 31.25 3.66 22.63
N MET A 128 30.43 3.24 21.66
CA MET A 128 29.92 1.86 21.62
C MET A 128 31.02 0.81 21.39
N VAL A 129 31.99 1.08 20.51
CA VAL A 129 33.14 0.18 20.29
C VAL A 129 34.03 0.12 21.54
N ARG A 130 34.31 1.26 22.19
CA ARG A 130 35.08 1.29 23.45
C ARG A 130 34.35 0.62 24.61
N LEU A 131 33.03 0.73 24.69
CA LEU A 131 32.22 0.05 25.71
C LEU A 131 32.23 -1.47 25.50
N ALA A 132 32.22 -1.93 24.25
CA ALA A 132 32.35 -3.35 23.91
C ALA A 132 33.76 -3.89 24.24
N GLU A 133 34.83 -3.13 23.95
CA GLU A 133 36.20 -3.48 24.34
C GLU A 133 36.40 -3.53 25.86
N LEU A 134 35.83 -2.56 26.60
CA LEU A 134 35.86 -2.56 28.07
C LEU A 134 35.13 -3.75 28.67
N LYS A 135 33.98 -4.15 28.11
CA LYS A 135 33.24 -5.35 28.56
C LYS A 135 33.97 -6.65 28.21
N GLY A 136 34.63 -6.73 27.06
CA GLY A 136 35.47 -7.89 26.68
C GLY A 136 36.70 -8.05 27.59
N SER A 137 37.36 -6.94 27.93
CA SER A 137 38.49 -6.92 28.87
C SER A 137 38.08 -7.32 30.30
N LEU A 138 36.88 -6.91 30.73
CA LEU A 138 36.34 -7.26 32.05
C LEU A 138 35.99 -8.76 32.19
N ILE A 139 35.68 -9.47 31.10
CA ILE A 139 35.42 -10.92 31.14
C ILE A 139 36.72 -11.72 31.28
N PHE A 140 37.84 -11.23 30.73
CA PHE A 140 39.13 -11.93 30.76
C PHE A 140 39.79 -11.89 32.15
N THR A 141 39.57 -10.83 32.94
CA THR A 141 40.20 -10.68 34.27
C THR A 141 39.54 -11.49 35.38
N TYR A 142 38.26 -11.85 35.25
CA TYR A 142 37.56 -12.67 36.26
C TYR A 142 37.79 -14.18 36.13
N SER A 143 38.40 -14.65 35.03
CA SER A 143 38.65 -16.09 34.82
C SER A 143 39.96 -16.60 35.44
N ASN A 144 40.81 -15.72 36.00
CA ASN A 144 42.14 -16.08 36.53
C ASN A 144 42.27 -15.93 38.06
N ALA A 145 41.17 -15.66 38.76
CA ALA A 145 41.14 -15.47 40.21
C ALA A 145 40.59 -16.69 41.00
N ALA A 146 40.22 -17.78 40.32
CA ALA A 146 39.89 -19.05 40.95
C ALA A 146 41.17 -19.88 41.13
N GLY A 147 42.06 -19.41 42.01
CA GLY A 147 43.18 -20.20 42.50
C GLY A 147 42.65 -21.36 43.33
N GLU A 148 42.80 -22.58 42.82
CA GLU A 148 42.69 -23.80 43.63
C GLU A 148 43.78 -23.78 44.71
N PRO A 149 43.45 -23.93 46.00
CA PRO A 149 44.45 -24.14 47.03
C PRO A 149 45.02 -25.57 46.91
N PRO A 150 46.34 -25.76 47.14
CA PRO A 150 46.93 -27.08 47.17
C PRO A 150 46.41 -27.84 48.40
N PHE A 151 45.78 -28.99 48.16
CA PHE A 151 45.41 -29.92 49.22
C PHE A 151 46.67 -30.57 49.83
N PRO A 152 46.70 -30.79 51.17
CA PRO A 152 47.81 -31.44 51.87
C PRO A 152 47.85 -32.96 51.63
#